data_AF-A0A956GM27-F1
#
_entry.id   AF-A0A956GM27-F1
#
_cell.length_a   1.000
_cell.length_b   1.000
_cell.length_c   1.000
_cell.angle_alpha   90.00
_cell.angle_beta   90.00
_cell.angle_gamma   90.00
#
_symmetry.space_group_name_H-M   'P 1'
#
loop_
_entity.id
_entity.type
_entity.pdbx_description
1 polymer ?
#
loop_
_entity_poly.entity_id
_entity_poly.type
_entity_poly.pdbx_seq_one_letter_code
_entity_poly.pdbx_strand_id
1 'polypeptide(L)'
;MYELAFNNNGERFELPTAAEFWRPRRVRDRGLEVVYKKDGIVPLIVSIDTTADEFRGEVSNTPGKYRLDALDAHHQPLDGVPAAYVVIPRGEPAPSPTSEAPAAAAPAVAAPGRQETGYSETATLLSEVVRVNAEMTRAMAERFSSVMEAAAHLLRAADGAGLPARTPLEPRNSGALATPPVRDDEETADGEDDGGDDDEATMIEKIESVTRNVADAAQALSPLAMMLVGKRALRNASSKHDGSDAGAARARTGPRMARPAPDAAPRESTSAEGPAVEPTEAAGPGESKEDCGAGDDVAPTPAMMAHLVAIRG
;
A
#
# COMPACT_ATOMS: atom_id res chain seq x y z
N MET A 1 -4.17 -36.07 -5.80
CA MET A 1 -4.02 -35.11 -4.68
C MET A 1 -3.95 -33.74 -5.34
N TYR A 2 -4.88 -32.85 -5.01
CA TYR A 2 -5.05 -31.60 -5.76
C TYR A 2 -3.95 -30.59 -5.42
N GLU A 3 -3.16 -30.21 -6.41
CA GLU A 3 -2.00 -29.35 -6.21
C GLU A 3 -2.40 -27.88 -5.97
N LEU A 4 -3.55 -27.44 -6.50
CA LEU A 4 -3.98 -26.05 -6.47
C LEU A 4 -4.89 -25.68 -5.29
N ALA A 5 -5.26 -26.64 -4.44
CA ALA A 5 -6.28 -26.49 -3.39
C ALA A 5 -5.74 -25.80 -2.11
N PHE A 6 -5.24 -24.57 -2.26
CA PHE A 6 -4.75 -23.75 -1.14
C PHE A 6 -5.67 -22.56 -0.88
N ASN A 7 -6.08 -22.36 0.36
CA ASN A 7 -6.90 -21.20 0.75
C ASN A 7 -6.06 -19.91 0.77
N ASN A 8 -6.69 -18.77 1.11
CA ASN A 8 -5.98 -17.47 1.19
C ASN A 8 -4.88 -17.44 2.27
N ASN A 9 -4.91 -18.36 3.24
CA ASN A 9 -3.90 -18.50 4.29
C ASN A 9 -2.74 -19.42 3.87
N GLY A 10 -2.81 -20.02 2.67
CA GLY A 10 -1.83 -21.01 2.22
C GLY A 10 -2.01 -22.40 2.85
N GLU A 11 -3.14 -22.65 3.52
CA GLU A 11 -3.47 -23.97 4.04
C GLU A 11 -4.16 -24.79 2.96
N ARG A 12 -3.82 -26.08 2.89
CA ARG A 12 -4.51 -27.01 1.99
C ARG A 12 -5.89 -27.33 2.51
N PHE A 13 -6.86 -27.46 1.61
CA PHE A 13 -8.19 -27.94 1.93
C PHE A 13 -8.61 -29.07 0.99
N GLU A 14 -9.54 -29.89 1.45
CA GLU A 14 -10.08 -30.99 0.66
C GLU A 14 -11.26 -30.50 -0.20
N LEU A 15 -11.28 -30.95 -1.45
CA LEU A 15 -12.33 -30.62 -2.39
C LEU A 15 -13.41 -31.71 -2.37
N PRO A 16 -14.70 -31.33 -2.43
CA PRO A 16 -15.76 -32.31 -2.62
C PRO A 16 -15.55 -33.09 -3.91
N THR A 17 -15.94 -34.36 -3.92
CA THR A 17 -15.84 -35.24 -5.11
C THR A 17 -16.69 -34.75 -6.30
N ALA A 18 -17.62 -33.83 -6.06
CA ALA A 18 -18.44 -33.21 -7.09
C ALA A 18 -17.72 -32.08 -7.86
N ALA A 19 -16.57 -31.59 -7.37
CA ALA A 19 -15.79 -30.58 -8.08
C ALA A 19 -14.93 -31.26 -9.16
N GLU A 20 -15.11 -30.84 -10.41
CA GLU A 20 -14.39 -31.40 -11.57
C GLU A 20 -13.51 -30.36 -12.26
N PHE A 21 -13.87 -29.07 -12.15
CA PHE A 21 -13.14 -27.98 -12.81
C PHE A 21 -12.88 -26.80 -11.88
N TRP A 22 -11.95 -25.94 -12.29
CA TRP A 22 -11.69 -24.64 -11.72
C TRP A 22 -12.02 -23.52 -12.70
N ARG A 23 -12.61 -22.46 -12.19
CA ARG A 23 -12.74 -21.18 -12.89
C ARG A 23 -11.77 -20.15 -12.30
N PRO A 24 -10.67 -19.84 -12.98
CA PRO A 24 -9.76 -18.78 -12.58
C PRO A 24 -10.37 -17.39 -12.79
N ARG A 25 -10.26 -16.58 -11.75
CA ARG A 25 -10.55 -15.15 -11.75
C ARG A 25 -9.31 -14.41 -11.25
N ARG A 26 -8.85 -13.43 -12.01
CA ARG A 26 -7.72 -12.60 -11.63
C ARG A 26 -8.18 -11.57 -10.59
N VAL A 27 -7.47 -11.48 -9.48
CA VAL A 27 -7.69 -10.44 -8.48
C VAL A 27 -7.06 -9.15 -9.00
N ARG A 28 -7.89 -8.11 -9.15
CA ARG A 28 -7.51 -6.74 -9.50
C ARG A 28 -7.85 -5.81 -8.35
N ASP A 29 -7.32 -4.59 -8.38
CA ASP A 29 -7.66 -3.55 -7.39
C ASP A 29 -9.15 -3.18 -7.42
N ARG A 30 -9.80 -3.36 -8.58
CA ARG A 30 -11.24 -3.11 -8.80
C ARG A 30 -12.10 -4.39 -8.80
N GLY A 31 -11.66 -5.45 -8.12
CA GLY A 31 -12.45 -6.67 -7.95
C GLY A 31 -11.90 -7.89 -8.69
N LEU A 32 -12.78 -8.79 -9.12
CA LEU A 32 -12.42 -10.08 -9.73
C LEU A 32 -12.71 -10.07 -11.23
N GLU A 33 -11.67 -10.24 -12.04
CA GLU A 33 -11.76 -10.30 -13.51
C GLU A 33 -11.78 -11.77 -13.97
N VAL A 34 -12.74 -12.15 -14.81
CA VAL A 34 -12.77 -13.50 -15.39
C VAL A 34 -11.61 -13.65 -16.38
N VAL A 35 -10.85 -14.73 -16.26
CA VAL A 35 -9.78 -15.04 -17.21
C VAL A 35 -10.40 -15.76 -18.40
N TYR A 36 -10.13 -15.29 -19.60
CA TYR A 36 -10.57 -15.92 -20.85
C TYR A 36 -9.44 -16.74 -21.47
N LYS A 37 -9.79 -17.74 -22.28
CA LYS A 37 -8.82 -18.45 -23.13
C LYS A 37 -8.16 -17.48 -24.11
N LYS A 38 -7.10 -17.93 -24.80
CA LYS A 38 -6.39 -17.14 -25.82
C LYS A 38 -7.31 -16.62 -26.93
N ASP A 39 -8.41 -17.32 -27.20
CA ASP A 39 -9.43 -16.89 -28.16
C ASP A 39 -10.29 -15.72 -27.67
N GLY A 40 -10.24 -15.40 -26.37
CA GLY A 40 -10.94 -14.29 -25.72
C GLY A 40 -12.45 -14.47 -25.54
N ILE A 41 -13.06 -15.48 -26.16
CA ILE A 41 -14.52 -15.66 -26.17
C ILE A 41 -15.01 -16.52 -25.00
N VAL A 42 -14.29 -17.60 -24.69
CA VAL A 42 -14.73 -18.58 -23.69
C VAL A 42 -13.96 -18.37 -22.39
N PRO A 43 -14.63 -18.31 -21.22
CA PRO A 43 -13.96 -18.32 -19.93
C PRO A 43 -12.99 -19.49 -19.84
N LEU A 44 -11.82 -19.25 -19.26
CA LEU A 44 -10.88 -20.30 -18.98
C LEU A 44 -11.50 -21.22 -17.93
N ILE A 45 -11.56 -22.52 -18.22
CA ILE A 45 -11.99 -23.57 -17.31
C ILE A 45 -10.88 -24.61 -17.37
N VAL A 46 -10.29 -24.94 -16.23
CA VAL A 46 -9.19 -25.90 -16.11
C VAL A 46 -9.62 -27.08 -15.26
N SER A 47 -9.00 -28.25 -15.47
CA SER A 47 -9.34 -29.45 -14.69
C SER A 47 -8.93 -29.28 -13.22
N ILE A 48 -9.65 -29.94 -12.30
CA ILE A 48 -9.30 -29.96 -10.89
C ILE A 48 -7.92 -30.60 -10.62
N ASP A 49 -7.51 -31.50 -11.51
CA ASP A 49 -6.23 -32.21 -11.46
C ASP A 49 -5.08 -31.47 -12.17
N THR A 50 -5.33 -30.27 -12.69
CA THR A 50 -4.31 -29.44 -13.35
C THR A 50 -3.18 -29.09 -12.39
N THR A 51 -1.95 -29.26 -12.85
CA THR A 51 -0.74 -28.92 -12.08
C THR A 51 -0.45 -27.42 -12.08
N ALA A 52 0.39 -26.94 -11.16
CA ALA A 52 0.75 -25.53 -11.09
C ALA A 52 1.43 -25.00 -12.38
N ASP A 53 2.23 -25.83 -13.04
CA ASP A 53 2.93 -25.44 -14.27
C ASP A 53 2.02 -25.43 -15.50
N GLU A 54 1.10 -26.39 -15.60
CA GLU A 54 0.05 -26.38 -16.63
C GLU A 54 -0.86 -25.16 -16.48
N PHE A 55 -1.28 -24.84 -15.25
CA PHE A 55 -2.08 -23.65 -14.96
C PHE A 55 -1.37 -22.36 -15.43
N ARG A 56 -0.07 -22.24 -15.15
CA ARG A 56 0.76 -21.11 -15.62
C ARG A 56 0.79 -21.01 -17.14
N GLY A 57 0.88 -22.14 -17.84
CA GLY A 57 0.81 -22.21 -19.30
C GLY A 57 -0.53 -21.72 -19.85
N GLU A 58 -1.63 -22.14 -19.23
CA GLU A 58 -3.00 -21.76 -19.63
C GLU A 58 -3.27 -20.26 -19.47
N VAL A 59 -2.82 -19.65 -18.36
CA VAL A 59 -2.95 -18.19 -18.14
C VAL A 59 -1.85 -17.38 -18.83
N SER A 60 -1.13 -17.99 -19.77
CA SER A 60 -0.07 -17.36 -20.58
C SER A 60 1.03 -16.70 -19.75
N ASN A 61 1.40 -17.29 -18.61
CA ASN A 61 2.37 -16.74 -17.65
C ASN A 61 2.08 -15.30 -17.21
N THR A 62 0.81 -14.88 -17.25
CA THR A 62 0.44 -13.54 -16.80
C THR A 62 0.62 -13.47 -15.29
N PRO A 63 1.40 -12.50 -14.77
CA PRO A 63 1.65 -12.44 -13.34
C PRO A 63 0.49 -11.83 -12.58
N GLY A 64 0.27 -12.29 -11.35
CA GLY A 64 -0.78 -11.80 -10.47
C GLY A 64 -1.31 -12.85 -9.50
N LYS A 65 -2.28 -12.43 -8.70
CA LYS A 65 -3.05 -13.30 -7.80
C LYS A 65 -4.31 -13.77 -8.53
N TYR A 66 -4.53 -15.07 -8.53
CA TYR A 66 -5.69 -15.73 -9.13
C TYR A 66 -6.50 -16.40 -8.02
N ARG A 67 -7.81 -16.19 -8.05
CA ARG A 67 -8.80 -16.92 -7.27
C ARG A 67 -9.39 -18.01 -8.15
N LEU A 68 -9.43 -19.24 -7.67
CA LEU A 68 -10.01 -20.39 -8.35
C LEU A 68 -11.32 -20.76 -7.64
N ASP A 69 -12.44 -20.65 -8.36
CA ASP A 69 -13.73 -21.14 -7.88
C ASP A 69 -13.96 -22.56 -8.41
N ALA A 70 -14.32 -23.49 -7.52
CA ALA A 70 -14.61 -24.87 -7.90
C ALA A 70 -15.95 -24.94 -8.68
N LEU A 71 -15.95 -25.69 -9.77
CA LEU A 71 -17.12 -25.94 -10.61
C LEU A 71 -17.43 -27.43 -10.68
N ASP A 72 -18.71 -27.75 -10.90
CA ASP A 72 -19.20 -29.11 -11.13
C ASP A 72 -19.05 -29.55 -12.59
N ALA A 73 -19.49 -30.77 -12.90
CA ALA A 73 -19.53 -31.33 -14.25
C ALA A 73 -20.36 -30.51 -15.27
N HIS A 74 -21.27 -29.65 -14.79
CA HIS A 74 -22.10 -28.77 -15.59
C HIS A 74 -21.55 -27.34 -15.66
N HIS A 75 -20.33 -27.12 -15.17
CA HIS A 75 -19.65 -25.84 -15.07
C HIS A 75 -20.39 -24.82 -14.17
N GLN A 76 -21.23 -25.28 -13.25
CA GLN A 76 -21.88 -24.45 -12.25
C GLN A 76 -20.97 -24.31 -11.02
N PRO A 77 -20.92 -23.13 -10.38
CA PRO A 77 -20.18 -22.96 -9.13
C PRO A 77 -20.73 -23.88 -8.03
N LEU A 78 -19.86 -24.57 -7.30
CA LEU A 78 -20.28 -25.28 -6.10
C LEU A 78 -20.45 -24.33 -4.93
N ASP A 79 -21.61 -24.40 -4.27
CA ASP A 79 -21.87 -23.67 -3.03
C ASP A 79 -21.11 -24.24 -1.83
N GLY A 80 -20.64 -23.35 -0.95
CA GLY A 80 -19.98 -23.73 0.30
C GLY A 80 -18.54 -24.24 0.16
N VAL A 81 -18.00 -24.32 -1.07
CA VAL A 81 -16.60 -24.72 -1.30
C VAL A 81 -15.68 -23.49 -1.15
N PRO A 82 -14.64 -23.54 -0.31
CA PRO A 82 -13.67 -22.46 -0.21
C PRO A 82 -12.99 -22.20 -1.56
N ALA A 83 -12.75 -20.92 -1.89
CA ALA A 83 -11.99 -20.57 -3.07
C ALA A 83 -10.50 -20.85 -2.86
N ALA A 84 -9.85 -21.42 -3.88
CA ALA A 84 -8.41 -21.60 -3.89
C ALA A 84 -7.70 -20.34 -4.43
N TYR A 85 -6.45 -20.11 -4.01
CA TYR A 85 -5.65 -18.97 -4.45
C TYR A 85 -4.29 -19.41 -4.97
N VAL A 86 -3.93 -18.88 -6.14
CA VAL A 86 -2.63 -19.12 -6.78
C VAL A 86 -1.98 -17.79 -7.08
N VAL A 87 -0.72 -17.63 -6.70
CA VAL A 87 0.08 -16.45 -7.04
C VAL A 87 1.09 -16.83 -8.11
N ILE A 88 0.98 -16.19 -9.27
CA ILE A 88 2.01 -16.26 -10.29
C ILE A 88 2.92 -15.06 -10.05
N PRO A 89 4.18 -15.30 -9.61
CA PRO A 89 5.10 -14.21 -9.37
C PRO A 89 5.24 -13.41 -10.67
N ARG A 90 5.38 -12.09 -10.55
CA ARG A 90 5.89 -11.28 -11.64
C ARG A 90 7.22 -11.88 -12.01
N GLY A 91 7.26 -12.55 -13.16
CA GLY A 91 8.50 -13.12 -13.69
C GLY A 91 9.52 -12.02 -13.62
N GLU A 92 10.42 -12.15 -12.64
CA GLU A 92 11.60 -11.31 -12.61
C GLU A 92 12.24 -11.57 -13.97
N PRO A 93 12.39 -10.54 -14.83
CA PRO A 93 12.92 -10.74 -16.17
C PRO A 93 14.20 -11.54 -15.98
N ALA A 94 14.19 -12.80 -16.45
CA ALA A 94 15.31 -13.71 -16.25
C ALA A 94 16.56 -12.90 -16.60
N PRO A 95 17.50 -12.74 -15.65
CA PRO A 95 18.63 -11.83 -15.83
C PRO A 95 19.20 -12.20 -17.18
N SER A 96 19.05 -11.28 -18.15
CA SER A 96 19.43 -11.55 -19.52
C SER A 96 20.86 -12.06 -19.42
N PRO A 97 21.18 -13.28 -19.90
CA PRO A 97 22.53 -13.78 -19.79
C PRO A 97 23.37 -12.71 -20.46
N THR A 98 24.11 -11.97 -19.62
CA THR A 98 25.01 -10.94 -20.11
C THR A 98 25.89 -11.72 -21.05
N SER A 99 25.79 -11.39 -22.33
CA SER A 99 26.55 -12.00 -23.40
C SER A 99 28.02 -11.70 -23.11
N GLU A 100 28.63 -12.49 -22.23
CA GLU A 100 30.06 -12.61 -22.11
C GLU A 100 30.51 -13.18 -23.44
N ALA A 101 30.99 -12.26 -24.28
CA ALA A 101 31.70 -12.57 -25.49
C ALA A 101 32.73 -13.67 -25.21
N PRO A 102 32.87 -14.67 -26.10
CA PRO A 102 33.79 -15.78 -25.90
C PRO A 102 35.24 -15.27 -25.98
N ALA A 103 35.85 -14.98 -24.83
CA ALA A 103 37.29 -14.83 -24.73
C ALA A 103 37.91 -16.22 -24.52
N ALA A 104 38.77 -16.57 -25.46
CA ALA A 104 39.42 -17.86 -25.65
C ALA A 104 40.02 -18.53 -24.40
N ALA A 105 39.71 -19.82 -24.28
CA ALA A 105 40.60 -20.94 -23.91
C ALA A 105 41.72 -20.72 -22.88
N ALA A 106 41.50 -21.27 -21.67
CA ALA A 106 42.56 -21.92 -20.88
C ALA A 106 41.96 -23.06 -20.02
N PRO A 107 42.70 -24.17 -19.79
CA PRO A 107 42.13 -25.42 -19.31
C PRO A 107 42.03 -25.54 -17.78
N ALA A 108 41.13 -26.44 -17.41
CA ALA A 108 40.70 -26.87 -16.09
C ALA A 108 41.80 -27.25 -15.10
N VAL A 109 41.59 -26.85 -13.83
CA VAL A 109 41.98 -27.64 -12.66
C VAL A 109 40.77 -27.74 -11.73
N ALA A 110 40.39 -28.98 -11.45
CA ALA A 110 39.24 -29.38 -10.66
C ALA A 110 39.40 -29.04 -9.17
N ALA A 111 38.34 -28.49 -8.58
CA ALA A 111 38.11 -28.52 -7.13
C ALA A 111 36.59 -28.70 -6.88
N PRO A 112 36.15 -29.74 -6.14
CA PRO A 112 34.76 -29.94 -5.81
C PRO A 112 34.41 -29.28 -4.47
N GLY A 113 33.22 -28.68 -4.39
CA GLY A 113 32.53 -28.46 -3.12
C GLY A 113 32.41 -27.00 -2.65
N ARG A 114 31.39 -26.28 -3.17
CA ARG A 114 30.66 -25.27 -2.39
C ARG A 114 29.33 -24.91 -3.07
N GLN A 115 28.29 -25.69 -2.78
CA GLN A 115 26.90 -25.35 -3.12
C GLN A 115 26.21 -24.75 -1.89
N GLU A 116 26.41 -23.47 -1.59
CA GLU A 116 25.57 -22.72 -0.62
C GLU A 116 25.70 -21.20 -0.84
N THR A 117 25.11 -20.62 -1.91
CA THR A 117 25.01 -19.15 -2.06
C THR A 117 23.75 -18.66 -2.79
N GLY A 118 22.65 -19.41 -2.80
CA GLY A 118 21.38 -18.93 -3.40
C GLY A 118 20.55 -18.02 -2.49
N TYR A 119 20.77 -18.07 -1.17
CA TYR A 119 19.97 -17.32 -0.17
C TYR A 119 20.55 -15.94 0.19
N SER A 120 21.69 -15.57 -0.39
CA SER A 120 22.36 -14.29 -0.08
C SER A 120 21.68 -13.11 -0.76
N GLU A 121 21.29 -13.26 -2.03
CA GLU A 121 20.82 -12.16 -2.87
C GLU A 121 19.43 -11.67 -2.44
N THR A 122 18.53 -12.60 -2.14
CA THR A 122 17.20 -12.27 -1.60
C THR A 122 17.30 -11.65 -0.20
N ALA A 123 18.25 -12.10 0.63
CA ALA A 123 18.50 -11.51 1.94
C ALA A 123 19.08 -10.08 1.84
N THR A 124 19.95 -9.81 0.87
CA THR A 124 20.46 -8.46 0.61
C THR A 124 19.36 -7.53 0.12
N LEU A 125 18.53 -7.97 -0.84
CA LEU A 125 17.38 -7.19 -1.33
C LEU A 125 16.38 -6.89 -0.21
N LEU A 126 16.04 -7.89 0.61
CA LEU A 126 15.14 -7.69 1.74
C LEU A 126 15.73 -6.71 2.77
N SER A 127 17.03 -6.80 3.04
CA SER A 127 17.71 -5.87 3.96
C SER A 127 17.74 -4.43 3.43
N GLU A 128 17.82 -4.26 2.11
CA GLU A 128 17.83 -2.96 1.45
C GLU A 128 16.43 -2.32 1.46
N VAL A 129 15.37 -3.08 1.18
CA VAL A 129 13.99 -2.60 1.30
C VAL A 129 13.67 -2.16 2.73
N VAL A 130 14.07 -2.96 3.73
CA VAL A 130 13.86 -2.59 5.15
C VAL A 130 14.64 -1.32 5.51
N ARG A 131 15.86 -1.17 5.00
CA ARG A 131 16.67 0.04 5.21
C ARG A 131 16.02 1.28 4.59
N VAL A 132 15.56 1.20 3.34
CA VAL A 132 14.90 2.32 2.64
C VAL A 132 13.61 2.72 3.35
N ASN A 133 12.80 1.74 3.79
CA ASN A 133 11.57 2.02 4.55
C ASN A 133 11.88 2.71 5.88
N ALA A 134 12.90 2.26 6.61
CA ALA A 134 13.31 2.90 7.87
C ALA A 134 13.80 4.34 7.66
N GLU A 135 14.49 4.61 6.55
CA GLU A 135 14.94 5.95 6.18
C GLU A 135 13.77 6.88 5.84
N MET A 136 12.76 6.39 5.11
CA MET A 136 11.53 7.11 4.81
C MET A 136 10.74 7.45 6.08
N THR A 137 10.55 6.49 6.99
CA THR A 137 9.86 6.73 8.27
C THR A 137 10.60 7.73 9.13
N ARG A 138 11.95 7.68 9.17
CA ARG A 138 12.76 8.68 9.87
C ARG A 138 12.56 10.08 9.27
N ALA A 139 12.62 10.20 7.95
CA ALA A 139 12.40 11.48 7.27
C ALA A 139 11.00 12.06 7.55
N MET A 140 9.98 11.21 7.62
CA MET A 140 8.62 11.62 8.01
C MET A 140 8.57 12.13 9.46
N ALA A 141 9.19 11.42 10.41
CA ALA A 141 9.24 11.82 11.82
C ALA A 141 9.95 13.17 12.03
N GLU A 142 11.03 13.42 11.28
CA GLU A 142 11.74 14.70 11.29
C GLU A 142 10.84 15.84 10.76
N ARG A 143 10.07 15.60 9.70
CA ARG A 143 9.11 16.59 9.18
C ARG A 143 7.97 16.88 10.14
N PHE A 144 7.43 15.88 10.84
CA PHE A 144 6.39 16.10 11.85
C PHE A 144 6.86 17.01 12.99
N SER A 145 8.13 16.89 13.40
CA SER A 145 8.72 17.76 14.42
C SER A 145 8.79 19.21 13.94
N SER A 146 9.22 19.42 12.69
CA SER A 146 9.27 20.76 12.08
C SER A 146 7.87 21.38 11.91
N VAL A 147 6.87 20.58 11.54
CA VAL A 147 5.47 21.06 11.42
C VAL A 147 4.90 21.44 12.79
N MET A 148 5.17 20.65 13.83
CA MET A 148 4.73 20.96 15.21
C MET A 148 5.40 22.22 15.74
N GLU A 149 6.68 22.45 15.43
CA GLU A 149 7.39 23.68 15.79
C GLU A 149 6.83 24.90 15.05
N ALA A 150 6.56 24.79 13.75
CA ALA A 150 5.92 25.85 12.98
C ALA A 150 4.51 26.16 13.50
N ALA A 151 3.72 25.14 13.83
CA ALA A 151 2.39 25.31 14.42
C ALA A 151 2.46 25.98 15.80
N ALA A 152 3.43 25.61 16.64
CA ALA A 152 3.66 26.27 17.93
C ALA A 152 4.06 27.75 17.77
N HIS A 153 4.86 28.07 16.75
CA HIS A 153 5.19 29.44 16.40
C HIS A 153 3.97 30.26 15.95
N LEU A 154 3.10 29.67 15.12
CA LEU A 154 1.85 30.32 14.70
C LEU A 154 0.90 30.56 15.88
N LEU A 155 0.76 29.60 16.78
CA LEU A 155 -0.04 29.74 18.00
C LEU A 155 0.47 30.88 18.89
N ARG A 156 1.80 30.92 19.12
CA ARG A 156 2.40 32.00 19.92
C ARG A 156 2.29 33.37 19.24
N ALA A 157 2.41 33.43 17.91
CA ALA A 157 2.22 34.68 17.16
C ALA A 157 0.76 35.15 17.22
N ALA A 158 -0.20 34.24 17.15
CA ALA A 158 -1.62 34.52 17.31
C ALA A 158 -1.94 35.06 18.73
N ASP A 159 -1.33 34.47 19.77
CA ASP A 159 -1.47 34.95 21.15
C ASP A 159 -0.90 36.38 21.31
N GLY A 160 0.22 36.68 20.65
CA GLY A 160 0.82 38.03 20.65
C GLY A 160 0.03 39.07 19.87
N ALA A 161 -0.82 38.66 18.93
CA ALA A 161 -1.65 39.56 18.11
C ALA A 161 -2.96 40.01 18.81
N GLY A 162 -3.20 39.59 20.06
CA GLY A 162 -4.39 39.97 20.81
C GLY A 162 -5.68 39.33 20.30
N LEU A 163 -5.58 38.21 19.57
CA LEU A 163 -6.76 37.44 19.18
C LEU A 163 -7.43 36.88 20.45
N PRO A 164 -8.75 37.03 20.63
CA PRO A 164 -9.43 36.48 21.79
C PRO A 164 -9.23 34.96 21.81
N ALA A 165 -8.92 34.43 22.99
CA ALA A 165 -8.71 32.99 23.19
C ALA A 165 -9.92 32.23 22.63
N ARG A 166 -9.68 31.40 21.61
CA ARG A 166 -10.74 30.58 21.04
C ARG A 166 -11.19 29.60 22.11
N THR A 167 -12.47 29.66 22.49
CA THR A 167 -13.08 28.62 23.30
C THR A 167 -12.84 27.30 22.60
N PRO A 168 -12.17 26.31 23.24
CA PRO A 168 -11.98 25.00 22.64
C PRO A 168 -13.34 24.49 22.17
N LEU A 169 -13.47 24.19 20.88
CA LEU A 169 -14.66 23.51 20.42
C LEU A 169 -14.73 22.23 21.22
N GLU A 170 -15.82 22.04 21.96
CA GLU A 170 -16.04 20.78 22.65
C GLU A 170 -15.86 19.68 21.62
N PRO A 171 -15.06 18.63 21.94
CA PRO A 171 -14.84 17.55 21.01
C PRO A 171 -16.22 17.05 20.61
N ARG A 172 -16.63 17.37 19.38
CA ARG A 172 -17.83 16.79 18.80
C ARG A 172 -17.57 15.30 18.85
N ASN A 173 -18.24 14.63 19.79
CA ASN A 173 -18.30 13.19 19.83
C ASN A 173 -18.80 12.76 18.46
N SER A 174 -17.88 12.42 17.57
CA SER A 174 -18.13 11.85 16.25
C SER A 174 -18.80 10.47 16.35
N GLY A 175 -19.15 10.02 17.57
CA GLY A 175 -19.83 8.78 17.87
C GLY A 175 -21.34 8.74 17.60
N ALA A 176 -21.92 9.71 16.92
CA ALA A 176 -23.31 9.61 16.47
C ALA A 176 -23.59 10.53 15.28
N LEU A 177 -22.85 10.38 14.16
CA LEU A 177 -23.55 10.48 12.90
C LEU A 177 -24.53 9.31 12.89
N ALA A 178 -25.76 9.57 13.35
CA ALA A 178 -26.89 8.76 13.00
C ALA A 178 -26.82 8.62 11.48
N THR A 179 -26.47 7.42 11.01
CA THR A 179 -26.61 7.06 9.62
C THR A 179 -28.02 7.49 9.25
N PRO A 180 -28.21 8.49 8.37
CA PRO A 180 -29.55 8.84 7.93
C PRO A 180 -30.18 7.53 7.45
N PRO A 181 -31.43 7.21 7.85
CA PRO A 181 -32.06 5.99 7.41
C PRO A 181 -31.98 5.96 5.89
N VAL A 182 -31.29 4.95 5.36
CA VAL A 182 -31.27 4.65 3.93
C VAL A 182 -32.74 4.45 3.58
N ARG A 183 -33.32 5.42 2.87
CA ARG A 183 -34.62 5.25 2.25
C ARG A 183 -34.39 4.27 1.12
N ASP A 184 -34.97 3.08 1.24
CA ASP A 184 -35.22 2.18 0.12
C ASP A 184 -36.21 2.86 -0.83
N ASP A 185 -35.73 3.84 -1.61
CA ASP A 185 -36.44 4.35 -2.78
C ASP A 185 -36.09 3.42 -3.95
N GLU A 186 -36.73 2.24 -3.95
CA GLU A 186 -36.95 1.50 -5.20
C GLU A 186 -37.97 2.30 -6.03
N GLU A 187 -37.46 2.97 -7.07
CA GLU A 187 -38.12 3.30 -8.35
C GLU A 187 -37.61 4.66 -8.86
N THR A 188 -36.55 4.63 -9.67
CA THR A 188 -36.51 5.52 -10.84
C THR A 188 -35.71 4.88 -11.95
N ALA A 189 -36.43 4.62 -13.03
CA ALA A 189 -35.91 4.19 -14.32
C ALA A 189 -34.96 5.25 -14.91
N ASP A 190 -33.96 4.74 -15.62
CA ASP A 190 -33.37 5.29 -16.84
C ASP A 190 -33.08 6.81 -16.84
N GLY A 191 -31.89 7.15 -16.36
CA GLY A 191 -31.25 8.43 -16.61
C GLY A 191 -29.74 8.23 -16.69
N GLU A 192 -29.22 8.15 -17.92
CA GLU A 192 -27.79 8.30 -18.20
C GLU A 192 -27.39 9.73 -17.82
N ASP A 193 -26.77 9.91 -16.64
CA ASP A 193 -26.21 11.18 -16.22
C ASP A 193 -24.72 11.05 -15.88
N ASP A 194 -24.06 12.15 -16.17
CA ASP A 194 -22.71 12.36 -16.61
C ASP A 194 -21.67 12.16 -15.51
N GLY A 195 -20.48 11.82 -15.96
CA GLY A 195 -19.35 11.48 -15.14
C GLY A 195 -18.68 12.69 -14.52
N GLY A 196 -18.42 12.59 -13.22
CA GLY A 196 -17.22 13.16 -12.62
C GLY A 196 -17.51 13.94 -11.36
N ASP A 197 -17.51 13.23 -10.22
CA ASP A 197 -17.05 13.77 -8.92
C ASP A 197 -16.75 12.66 -7.87
N ASP A 198 -16.57 11.40 -8.28
CA ASP A 198 -16.35 10.26 -7.34
C ASP A 198 -14.89 10.03 -6.90
N ASP A 199 -13.95 10.90 -7.29
CA ASP A 199 -12.52 10.65 -7.08
C ASP A 199 -12.01 11.04 -5.67
N GLU A 200 -12.73 11.85 -4.89
CA GLU A 200 -12.24 12.28 -3.57
C GLU A 200 -12.59 11.28 -2.45
N ALA A 201 -13.83 10.78 -2.41
CA ALA A 201 -14.24 9.78 -1.42
C ALA A 201 -13.49 8.45 -1.59
N THR A 202 -13.25 8.04 -2.84
CA THR A 202 -12.49 6.82 -3.15
C THR A 202 -10.99 6.96 -2.90
N MET A 203 -10.44 8.19 -2.91
CA MET A 203 -9.05 8.44 -2.47
C MET A 203 -8.89 8.28 -0.96
N ILE A 204 -9.82 8.83 -0.16
CA ILE A 204 -9.76 8.73 1.30
C ILE A 204 -9.83 7.26 1.74
N GLU A 205 -10.75 6.48 1.17
CA GLU A 205 -10.88 5.06 1.47
C GLU A 205 -9.63 4.25 1.06
N LYS A 206 -9.01 4.59 -0.08
CA LYS A 206 -7.73 3.99 -0.48
C LYS A 206 -6.59 4.32 0.47
N ILE A 207 -6.48 5.57 0.94
CA ILE A 207 -5.43 5.98 1.90
C ILE A 207 -5.61 5.25 3.24
N GLU A 208 -6.85 5.10 3.71
CA GLU A 208 -7.13 4.33 4.93
C GLU A 208 -6.84 2.83 4.78
N SER A 209 -7.08 2.25 3.60
CA SER A 209 -6.76 0.85 3.33
C SER A 209 -5.24 0.60 3.32
N VAL A 210 -4.46 1.52 2.73
CA VAL A 210 -3.00 1.42 2.68
C VAL A 210 -2.39 1.57 4.07
N THR A 211 -2.89 2.51 4.88
CA THR A 211 -2.40 2.71 6.25
C THR A 211 -2.72 1.54 7.18
N ARG A 212 -3.91 0.91 7.05
CA ARG A 212 -4.24 -0.34 7.76
C ARG A 212 -3.34 -1.50 7.37
N ASN A 213 -3.10 -1.69 6.07
CA ASN A 213 -2.23 -2.76 5.58
C ASN A 213 -0.76 -2.59 6.04
N VAL A 214 -0.27 -1.35 6.14
CA VAL A 214 1.07 -1.05 6.68
C VAL A 214 1.14 -1.31 8.19
N ALA A 215 0.09 -0.97 8.94
CA ALA A 215 0.02 -1.22 10.38
C ALA A 215 0.01 -2.73 10.70
N ASP A 216 -0.77 -3.52 9.96
CA ASP A 216 -0.83 -4.98 10.13
C ASP A 216 0.50 -5.65 9.76
N ALA A 217 1.17 -5.18 8.70
CA ALA A 217 2.50 -5.66 8.33
C ALA A 217 3.56 -5.32 9.41
N ALA A 218 3.48 -4.14 10.02
CA ALA A 218 4.39 -3.75 11.10
C ALA A 218 4.18 -4.58 12.38
N GLN A 219 2.93 -4.94 12.69
CA GLN A 219 2.62 -5.83 13.81
C GLN A 219 3.11 -7.26 13.56
N ALA A 220 2.97 -7.78 12.34
CA ALA A 220 3.47 -9.10 11.96
C ALA A 220 5.01 -9.20 12.02
N LEU A 221 5.74 -8.10 11.82
CA LEU A 221 7.21 -8.08 11.84
C LEU A 221 7.82 -7.86 13.24
N SER A 222 7.02 -7.44 14.23
CA SER A 222 7.50 -7.17 15.60
C SER A 222 8.13 -8.39 16.31
N PRO A 223 7.59 -9.62 16.21
CA PRO A 223 8.20 -10.80 16.83
C PRO A 223 9.56 -11.16 16.20
N LEU A 224 9.70 -10.97 14.89
CA LEU A 224 10.91 -11.30 14.14
C LEU A 224 12.02 -10.27 14.40
N ALA A 225 11.66 -8.99 14.53
CA ALA A 225 12.57 -7.93 14.97
C ALA A 225 13.11 -8.16 16.39
N MET A 226 12.26 -8.56 17.34
CA MET A 226 12.67 -8.92 18.70
C MET A 226 13.65 -10.10 18.72
N MET A 227 13.43 -11.13 17.88
CA MET A 227 14.33 -12.29 17.78
C MET A 227 15.71 -11.91 17.21
N LEU A 228 15.78 -10.97 16.27
CA LEU A 228 17.02 -10.48 15.68
C LEU A 228 17.83 -9.60 16.64
N VAL A 229 17.18 -8.77 17.46
CA VAL A 229 17.85 -7.98 18.50
C VAL A 229 18.42 -8.90 19.60
N GLY A 230 17.68 -9.94 19.99
CA GLY A 230 18.15 -10.94 20.96
C GLY A 230 19.41 -11.71 20.52
N LYS A 231 19.50 -12.08 19.23
CA LYS A 231 20.68 -12.79 18.67
C LYS A 231 21.93 -11.91 18.64
N ARG A 232 21.80 -10.59 18.53
CA ARG A 232 22.94 -9.66 18.50
C ARG A 232 23.50 -9.41 19.92
N ALA A 233 22.65 -9.39 20.94
CA ALA A 233 23.07 -9.27 22.34
C ALA A 233 23.88 -10.50 22.81
N LEU A 234 23.49 -11.71 22.39
CA LEU A 234 24.22 -12.94 22.72
C LEU A 234 25.60 -13.02 22.03
N ARG A 235 25.71 -12.52 20.79
CA ARG A 235 26.98 -12.53 20.04
C ARG A 235 28.00 -11.52 20.60
N ASN A 236 27.54 -10.38 21.14
CA ASN A 236 28.40 -9.40 21.80
C ASN A 236 28.82 -9.80 23.22
N ALA A 237 28.05 -10.64 23.91
CA ALA A 237 28.46 -11.19 25.21
C ALA A 237 29.55 -12.28 25.06
N SER A 238 29.59 -12.95 23.90
CA SER A 238 30.53 -14.06 23.63
C SER A 238 31.93 -13.62 23.18
N SER A 239 32.17 -12.34 22.86
CA SER A 239 33.47 -11.86 22.35
C SER A 239 34.40 -11.28 23.42
N LYS A 240 34.02 -11.30 24.70
CA LYS A 240 34.76 -10.61 25.77
C LYS A 240 35.73 -11.50 26.57
N HIS A 241 36.05 -12.71 26.13
CA HIS A 241 36.86 -13.64 26.93
C HIS A 241 38.10 -14.26 26.25
N ASP A 242 38.66 -13.63 25.22
CA ASP A 242 40.02 -13.97 24.75
C ASP A 242 40.81 -12.70 24.47
N GLY A 243 41.78 -12.40 25.33
CA GLY A 243 42.61 -11.20 25.23
C GLY A 243 43.43 -10.94 26.48
N SER A 244 44.10 -11.98 26.98
CA SER A 244 45.13 -11.89 28.00
C SER A 244 46.44 -11.38 27.39
N ASP A 245 47.06 -10.43 28.12
CA ASP A 245 48.48 -10.04 28.11
C ASP A 245 49.16 -9.64 26.79
N ALA A 246 49.47 -8.34 26.68
CA ALA A 246 50.84 -7.83 26.82
C ALA A 246 50.94 -6.38 26.33
N GLY A 247 51.70 -5.54 27.06
CA GLY A 247 52.45 -4.46 26.40
C GLY A 247 52.20 -3.03 26.87
N ALA A 248 52.92 -2.67 27.94
CA ALA A 248 53.76 -1.46 28.01
C ALA A 248 53.15 -0.08 27.70
N ALA A 249 52.94 0.67 28.78
CA ALA A 249 53.57 1.97 29.05
C ALA A 249 53.82 2.92 27.87
N ARG A 250 53.07 4.04 27.83
CA ARG A 250 53.70 5.37 27.87
C ARG A 250 52.71 6.46 28.24
N ALA A 251 53.08 7.18 29.30
CA ALA A 251 52.49 8.44 29.73
C ALA A 251 52.53 9.50 28.61
N ARG A 252 51.50 10.35 28.55
CA ARG A 252 51.65 11.77 28.21
C ARG A 252 50.46 12.60 28.70
N THR A 253 50.73 13.20 29.85
CA THR A 253 50.19 14.43 30.42
C THR A 253 50.07 15.55 29.39
N GLY A 254 48.94 16.27 29.36
CA GLY A 254 48.79 17.53 28.61
C GLY A 254 47.38 18.14 28.74
N PRO A 255 47.22 19.48 28.73
CA PRO A 255 46.33 20.14 29.69
C PRO A 255 44.97 20.60 29.14
N ARG A 256 43.99 20.53 30.06
CA ARG A 256 42.89 21.47 30.35
C ARG A 256 42.91 22.78 29.53
N MET A 257 41.91 22.94 28.66
CA MET A 257 41.51 24.25 28.13
C MET A 257 40.04 24.55 28.44
N ALA A 258 39.83 25.81 28.78
CA ALA A 258 38.67 26.41 29.41
C ALA A 258 37.37 26.30 28.60
N ARG A 259 36.28 26.12 29.36
CA ARG A 259 34.89 26.25 28.94
C ARG A 259 34.48 27.72 29.14
N PRO A 260 34.11 28.47 28.10
CA PRO A 260 33.52 29.80 28.30
C PRO A 260 32.04 29.66 28.68
N ALA A 261 31.63 30.46 29.66
CA ALA A 261 30.25 30.62 30.10
C ALA A 261 29.43 31.37 29.04
N PRO A 262 28.12 31.08 28.89
CA PRO A 262 27.24 31.92 28.10
C PRO A 262 26.86 33.19 28.89
N ASP A 263 27.05 34.31 28.21
CA ASP A 263 26.74 35.66 28.64
C ASP A 263 25.22 35.88 28.75
N ALA A 264 24.83 36.66 29.74
CA ALA A 264 23.46 36.98 30.08
C ALA A 264 23.26 38.48 29.95
N ALA A 265 22.37 38.95 29.05
CA ALA A 265 21.67 40.24 29.10
C ALA A 265 20.68 40.35 27.90
N PRO A 266 19.83 41.39 27.80
CA PRO A 266 18.62 41.58 28.60
C PRO A 266 17.36 41.88 27.76
N ARG A 267 16.24 41.94 28.49
CA ARG A 267 14.92 42.54 28.22
C ARG A 267 14.89 43.63 27.13
N GLU A 268 13.88 43.58 26.27
CA GLU A 268 13.11 44.78 25.89
C GLU A 268 11.61 44.46 25.82
N SER A 269 10.89 45.24 26.61
CA SER A 269 9.45 45.38 26.71
C SER A 269 9.03 46.58 25.87
N THR A 270 8.09 46.41 24.95
CA THR A 270 7.30 47.54 24.42
C THR A 270 5.84 47.12 24.30
N SER A 271 5.05 47.66 25.22
CA SER A 271 3.60 47.83 25.12
C SER A 271 3.27 48.86 24.02
N ALA A 272 2.23 48.60 23.25
CA ALA A 272 1.36 49.56 22.57
C ALA A 272 0.06 48.77 22.30
N GLU A 273 -1.04 48.93 23.03
CA GLU A 273 -1.91 50.08 23.25
C GLU A 273 -2.57 50.62 21.96
N GLY A 274 -3.74 50.02 21.65
CA GLY A 274 -4.92 50.66 21.06
C GLY A 274 -5.19 50.47 19.54
N PRO A 275 -6.42 50.71 19.04
CA PRO A 275 -7.72 50.75 19.71
C PRO A 275 -8.82 49.93 19.01
N ALA A 276 -9.97 49.88 19.69
CA ALA A 276 -11.23 49.22 19.32
C ALA A 276 -11.83 49.68 17.98
N VAL A 277 -12.41 48.72 17.25
CA VAL A 277 -13.38 48.98 16.17
C VAL A 277 -14.61 48.11 16.41
N GLU A 278 -15.75 48.77 16.57
CA GLU A 278 -17.08 48.19 16.72
C GLU A 278 -17.56 47.47 15.42
N PRO A 279 -18.40 46.44 15.54
CA PRO A 279 -18.91 45.69 14.39
C PRO A 279 -20.18 46.34 13.79
N THR A 280 -20.16 46.59 12.48
CA THR A 280 -21.36 47.00 11.73
C THR A 280 -22.11 45.78 11.21
N GLU A 281 -23.37 45.74 11.63
CA GLU A 281 -24.49 44.87 11.29
C GLU A 281 -25.06 45.18 9.88
N ALA A 282 -25.34 44.14 9.08
CA ALA A 282 -26.36 44.08 8.00
C ALA A 282 -26.36 42.64 7.42
N ALA A 283 -27.33 41.77 7.66
CA ALA A 283 -28.75 41.77 7.26
C ALA A 283 -28.95 41.72 5.73
N GLY A 284 -29.50 40.59 5.23
CA GLY A 284 -30.15 40.50 3.92
C GLY A 284 -30.11 39.12 3.25
N PRO A 285 -31.21 38.34 3.25
CA PRO A 285 -31.35 37.07 2.54
C PRO A 285 -31.87 37.30 1.10
N GLY A 286 -31.40 36.49 0.15
CA GLY A 286 -31.87 36.48 -1.23
C GLY A 286 -32.32 35.09 -1.64
N GLU A 287 -33.62 34.84 -1.51
CA GLU A 287 -34.36 33.81 -2.26
C GLU A 287 -34.31 34.16 -3.75
N SER A 288 -33.95 33.20 -4.60
CA SER A 288 -34.36 33.17 -6.00
C SER A 288 -34.70 31.75 -6.42
N LYS A 289 -36.00 31.59 -6.56
CA LYS A 289 -36.81 30.56 -7.22
C LYS A 289 -36.61 30.68 -8.74
N GLU A 290 -37.12 29.69 -9.48
CA GLU A 290 -37.18 29.58 -10.96
C GLU A 290 -35.92 28.92 -11.53
N ASP A 291 -35.97 27.94 -12.44
CA ASP A 291 -36.95 27.68 -13.48
C ASP A 291 -36.88 26.21 -13.93
N CYS A 292 -38.02 25.67 -14.35
CA CYS A 292 -38.21 24.32 -14.84
C CYS A 292 -37.84 24.26 -16.34
N GLY A 293 -36.63 23.81 -16.66
CA GLY A 293 -36.23 23.54 -18.05
C GLY A 293 -36.66 22.15 -18.51
N ALA A 294 -37.82 22.05 -19.16
CA ALA A 294 -38.15 20.92 -20.02
C ALA A 294 -37.27 21.01 -21.29
N GLY A 295 -36.37 20.03 -21.47
CA GLY A 295 -35.52 19.91 -22.64
C GLY A 295 -35.91 18.68 -23.45
N ASP A 296 -36.34 18.91 -24.69
CA ASP A 296 -36.88 17.96 -25.65
C ASP A 296 -35.96 16.75 -25.97
N ASP A 297 -36.56 15.57 -25.92
CA ASP A 297 -36.14 14.32 -26.56
C ASP A 297 -35.96 14.53 -28.08
N VAL A 298 -34.72 14.64 -28.54
CA VAL A 298 -34.37 14.56 -29.96
C VAL A 298 -33.81 13.17 -30.25
N ALA A 299 -34.66 12.30 -30.79
CA ALA A 299 -34.26 10.96 -31.24
C ALA A 299 -33.13 11.03 -32.30
N PRO A 300 -32.07 10.20 -32.19
CA PRO A 300 -31.00 10.17 -33.16
C PRO A 300 -31.48 9.59 -34.50
N THR A 301 -31.17 10.32 -35.59
CA THR A 301 -31.51 9.92 -36.95
C THR A 301 -30.66 8.72 -37.42
N PRO A 302 -31.24 7.80 -38.22
CA PRO A 302 -30.59 6.55 -38.66
C PRO A 302 -29.38 6.72 -39.62
N ALA A 303 -28.93 7.96 -39.88
CA ALA A 303 -27.80 8.24 -40.75
C ALA A 303 -26.42 8.08 -40.08
N MET A 304 -26.35 7.95 -38.74
CA MET A 304 -25.07 7.76 -38.01
C MET A 304 -24.67 6.29 -37.79
N MET A 305 -25.53 5.32 -38.13
CA MET A 305 -25.23 3.88 -37.99
C MET A 305 -24.29 3.31 -39.07
N ALA A 306 -23.91 4.09 -40.09
CA ALA A 306 -23.19 3.56 -41.26
C ALA A 306 -21.66 3.64 -41.19
N HIS A 307 -21.05 4.14 -40.10
CA HIS A 307 -19.59 4.32 -40.04
C HIS A 307 -18.81 3.28 -39.22
N LEU A 308 -19.46 2.22 -38.73
CA LEU A 308 -18.85 1.23 -37.83
C LEU A 308 -18.66 -0.17 -38.45
N VAL A 309 -18.59 -0.26 -39.78
CA VAL A 309 -18.26 -1.51 -40.51
C VAL A 309 -17.14 -1.24 -41.52
N ALA A 310 -15.94 -0.91 -41.02
CA ALA A 310 -14.75 -0.85 -41.87
C ALA A 310 -13.42 -0.93 -41.10
N ILE A 311 -13.32 -1.69 -40.00
CA ILE A 311 -12.01 -2.04 -39.41
C ILE A 311 -12.04 -3.50 -38.94
N ARG A 312 -12.10 -4.42 -39.90
CA ARG A 312 -11.61 -5.80 -39.74
C ARG A 312 -11.44 -6.40 -41.13
N GLY A 313 -10.28 -6.11 -41.72
CA GLY A 313 -9.68 -6.79 -42.86
C GLY A 313 -8.22 -7.00 -42.53
#